data_AF-A0A6C0HZK6-F1
#
_entry.id   AF-A0A6C0HZK6-F1
#
_cell.length_a   1.000
_cell.length_b   1.000
_cell.length_c   1.000
_cell.angle_alpha   90.00
_cell.angle_beta   90.00
_cell.angle_gamma   90.00
#
_symmetry.space_group_name_H-M   'P 1'
#
loop_
_entity.id
_entity.type
_entity.pdbx_description
1 polymer ?
#
loop_
_entity_poly.entity_id
_entity_poly.type
_entity_poly.pdbx_seq_one_letter_code
_entity_poly.pdbx_strand_id
1 'polypeptide(L)'
;MQETKLHINIDTTPKKYIRQNIVTLRKENPREFGRFIMALKNLEDSDEWSRICGIHGNTFKPNDPEVLCPTDPTIVSQLAKTGEPFYCAHSVEPFITWHVPYLHEFEKLLNIFNYSKNQSYLALPYFDICEQNVDYSFMNCAEITVLFDDDEKITVRNPLASATYWPKGVKTPIQRNGFLKAETEQQKKQINTIRRQLYNTLHAKTYEEFSSQVVSSEKTYKPYGYVPLETPHNAIHDIIGGEGGNMSDISISAFDPIFWLHHCNMDRFFYNWLKYVHEHSSYNDIFSTNSWNATLAPFTNSYNTFGWQNDTANFLKLKTVIMSVGDYEYGYDAILLHDEETEHAYIEILDIPIPDESMTIYAYLFPKHEVLTEKNKEKWYAGSVSWFGINRIGTYCERCNRVRTNLKIDILDFYKQHVSTIKKYYIWIEGHGKLIKTADGSYKIYGMGQILKDGDIYITV
;
A
#
# COMPACT_ATOMS: atom_id res chain seq x y z
N MET A 1 18.98 29.86 -24.44
CA MET A 1 18.02 28.79 -24.77
C MET A 1 16.97 28.81 -23.68
N GLN A 2 15.72 29.15 -24.00
CA GLN A 2 14.61 28.98 -23.07
C GLN A 2 14.47 27.47 -22.84
N GLU A 3 14.73 27.01 -21.62
CA GLU A 3 14.35 25.65 -21.23
C GLU A 3 12.83 25.54 -21.39
N THR A 4 12.41 24.74 -22.36
CA THR A 4 11.03 24.32 -22.52
C THR A 4 10.63 23.59 -21.23
N LYS A 5 9.87 24.26 -20.36
CA LYS A 5 9.24 23.63 -19.21
C LYS A 5 8.33 22.52 -19.74
N LEU A 6 8.74 21.25 -19.58
CA LEU A 6 7.85 20.12 -19.83
C LEU A 6 6.75 20.14 -18.76
N HIS A 7 5.52 20.36 -19.21
CA HIS A 7 4.32 20.30 -18.39
C HIS A 7 3.87 18.85 -18.24
N ILE A 8 3.40 18.46 -17.05
CA ILE A 8 2.81 17.15 -16.81
C ILE A 8 1.45 17.14 -17.52
N ASN A 9 1.27 16.22 -18.46
CA ASN A 9 0.00 16.05 -19.15
C ASN A 9 -0.97 15.29 -18.23
N ILE A 10 -1.47 15.96 -17.19
CA ILE A 10 -2.62 15.48 -16.42
C ILE A 10 -3.82 16.07 -17.13
N ASP A 11 -4.58 15.21 -17.77
CA ASP A 11 -5.73 15.58 -18.58
C ASP A 11 -6.64 16.57 -17.82
N THR A 12 -6.81 17.77 -18.39
CA THR A 12 -7.78 18.76 -17.88
C THR A 12 -9.19 18.45 -18.37
N THR A 13 -9.33 17.47 -19.27
CA THR A 13 -10.60 17.00 -19.79
C THR A 13 -11.22 15.99 -18.81
N PRO A 14 -12.53 16.04 -18.57
CA PRO A 14 -13.22 15.02 -17.80
C PRO A 14 -12.97 13.63 -18.39
N LYS A 15 -12.45 12.72 -17.55
CA LYS A 15 -12.28 11.31 -17.92
C LYS A 15 -13.63 10.66 -18.11
N LYS A 16 -13.75 9.83 -19.15
CA LYS A 16 -14.98 9.11 -19.48
C LYS A 16 -15.32 8.07 -18.43
N TYR A 17 -14.31 7.39 -17.89
CA TYR A 17 -14.45 6.37 -16.88
C TYR A 17 -13.82 6.85 -15.58
N ILE A 18 -14.55 6.78 -14.48
CA ILE A 18 -14.07 7.20 -13.16
C ILE A 18 -13.95 5.97 -12.28
N ARG A 19 -12.77 5.77 -11.68
CA ARG A 19 -12.59 4.77 -10.63
C ARG A 19 -13.31 5.27 -9.37
N GLN A 20 -14.38 4.58 -8.98
CA GLN A 20 -15.22 4.96 -7.84
C GLN A 20 -14.91 4.13 -6.60
N ASN A 21 -15.30 4.61 -5.41
CA ASN A 21 -15.28 3.77 -4.23
C ASN A 21 -16.19 2.55 -4.49
N ILE A 22 -15.72 1.34 -4.16
CA ILE A 22 -16.48 0.11 -4.39
C ILE A 22 -17.87 0.10 -3.75
N VAL A 23 -18.07 0.78 -2.62
CA VAL A 23 -19.40 0.89 -1.98
C VAL A 23 -20.31 1.83 -2.75
N THR A 24 -19.78 2.95 -3.24
CA THR A 24 -20.50 3.86 -4.14
C THR A 24 -20.88 3.14 -5.43
N LEU A 25 -19.93 2.44 -6.06
CA LEU A 25 -20.19 1.63 -7.26
C LEU A 25 -21.31 0.61 -7.02
N ARG A 26 -21.24 -0.12 -5.90
CA ARG A 26 -22.26 -1.11 -5.52
C ARG A 26 -23.65 -0.51 -5.33
N LYS A 27 -23.74 0.68 -4.75
CA LYS A 27 -25.00 1.34 -4.40
C LYS A 27 -25.62 2.09 -5.58
N GLU A 28 -24.80 2.86 -6.30
CA GLU A 28 -25.25 3.82 -7.31
C GLU A 28 -25.21 3.23 -8.73
N ASN A 29 -24.27 2.32 -8.99
CA ASN A 29 -24.07 1.67 -10.30
C ASN A 29 -24.08 0.13 -10.18
N PRO A 30 -25.15 -0.49 -9.66
CA PRO A 30 -25.18 -1.91 -9.32
C PRO A 30 -24.96 -2.87 -10.50
N ARG A 31 -25.28 -2.43 -11.74
CA ARG A 31 -25.00 -3.20 -12.97
C ARG A 31 -23.50 -3.24 -13.28
N GLU A 32 -22.81 -2.12 -13.12
CA GLU A 32 -21.36 -2.06 -13.31
C GLU A 32 -20.64 -2.80 -12.19
N PHE A 33 -21.11 -2.65 -10.94
CA PHE A 33 -20.64 -3.47 -9.82
C PHE A 33 -20.75 -4.96 -10.12
N GLY A 34 -21.90 -5.44 -10.62
CA GLY A 34 -22.06 -6.85 -10.95
C GLY A 34 -21.16 -7.33 -12.08
N ARG A 35 -20.95 -6.51 -13.11
CA ARG A 35 -19.96 -6.79 -14.17
C ARG A 35 -18.55 -6.88 -13.62
N PHE A 36 -18.16 -5.95 -12.75
CA PHE A 36 -16.86 -5.98 -12.06
C PHE A 36 -16.69 -7.26 -11.23
N ILE A 37 -17.68 -7.63 -10.40
CA ILE A 37 -17.63 -8.87 -9.62
C ILE A 37 -17.47 -10.11 -10.51
N MET A 38 -18.22 -10.18 -11.62
CA MET A 38 -18.11 -11.32 -12.53
C MET A 38 -16.77 -11.35 -13.27
N ALA A 39 -16.26 -10.20 -13.71
CA ALA A 39 -14.95 -10.09 -14.36
C ALA A 39 -13.81 -10.50 -13.40
N LEU A 40 -13.84 -10.02 -12.16
CA LEU A 40 -12.85 -10.38 -11.14
C LEU A 40 -12.91 -11.88 -10.83
N LYS A 41 -14.11 -12.46 -10.68
CA LYS A 41 -14.27 -13.90 -10.48
C LYS A 41 -13.69 -14.70 -11.65
N ASN A 42 -13.97 -14.29 -12.89
CA ASN A 42 -13.44 -14.96 -14.08
C ASN A 42 -11.91 -14.88 -14.16
N LEU A 43 -11.34 -13.73 -13.80
CA LEU A 43 -9.90 -13.53 -13.71
C LEU A 43 -9.29 -14.46 -12.64
N GLU A 44 -9.85 -14.48 -11.42
CA GLU A 44 -9.41 -15.36 -10.32
C GLU A 44 -9.44 -16.86 -10.66
N ASP A 45 -10.41 -17.28 -11.49
CA ASP A 45 -10.55 -18.66 -11.94
C ASP A 45 -9.58 -19.03 -13.08
N SER A 46 -8.86 -18.05 -13.66
CA SER A 46 -7.89 -18.23 -14.73
C SER A 46 -6.45 -18.37 -14.22
N ASP A 47 -5.52 -18.84 -15.07
CA ASP A 47 -4.09 -18.86 -14.73
C ASP A 47 -3.50 -17.44 -14.64
N GLU A 48 -4.10 -16.44 -15.30
CA GLU A 48 -3.62 -15.04 -15.30
C GLU A 48 -3.64 -14.42 -13.91
N TRP A 49 -4.59 -14.80 -13.04
CA TRP A 49 -4.61 -14.37 -11.64
C TRP A 49 -3.28 -14.66 -10.93
N SER A 50 -2.76 -15.88 -11.10
CA SER A 50 -1.51 -16.27 -10.45
C SER A 50 -0.30 -15.56 -11.02
N ARG A 51 -0.34 -15.18 -12.30
CA ARG A 51 0.75 -14.49 -13.01
C ARG A 51 0.79 -13.01 -12.65
N ILE A 52 -0.34 -12.32 -12.69
CA ILE A 52 -0.42 -10.91 -12.32
C ILE A 52 -0.05 -10.74 -10.84
N CYS A 53 -0.63 -11.54 -9.93
CA CYS A 53 -0.29 -11.47 -8.50
C CYS A 53 1.18 -11.85 -8.22
N GLY A 54 1.71 -12.83 -8.97
CA GLY A 54 3.08 -13.33 -8.82
C GLY A 54 4.16 -12.30 -9.12
N ILE A 55 3.87 -11.27 -9.93
CA ILE A 55 4.81 -10.16 -10.20
C ILE A 55 5.23 -9.51 -8.88
N HIS A 56 4.27 -9.11 -8.04
CA HIS A 56 4.54 -8.30 -6.85
C HIS A 56 5.62 -8.90 -5.95
N GLY A 57 5.40 -10.13 -5.48
CA GLY A 57 6.30 -10.81 -4.56
C GLY A 57 7.30 -11.77 -5.21
N ASN A 58 7.42 -11.79 -6.55
CA ASN A 58 8.14 -12.84 -7.27
C ASN A 58 7.71 -14.26 -6.83
N THR A 59 6.40 -14.46 -6.71
CA THR A 59 5.76 -15.67 -6.16
C THR A 59 4.93 -16.39 -7.21
N PHE A 60 5.48 -16.48 -8.42
CA PHE A 60 4.86 -17.18 -9.54
C PHE A 60 4.63 -18.66 -9.25
N LYS A 61 3.61 -19.22 -9.89
CA LYS A 61 3.37 -20.67 -9.92
C LYS A 61 4.61 -21.36 -10.53
N PRO A 62 5.15 -22.41 -9.87
CA PRO A 62 6.33 -23.10 -10.40
C PRO A 62 6.11 -23.68 -11.80
N ASN A 63 7.08 -23.49 -12.70
CA ASN A 63 7.10 -23.99 -14.07
C ASN A 63 5.94 -23.51 -14.96
N ASP A 64 5.38 -22.32 -14.70
CA ASP A 64 4.42 -21.70 -15.62
C ASP A 64 5.14 -21.26 -16.92
N PRO A 65 4.83 -21.87 -18.09
CA PRO A 65 5.57 -21.62 -19.32
C PRO A 65 5.32 -20.23 -19.92
N GLU A 66 4.30 -19.50 -19.45
CA GLU A 66 4.01 -18.15 -19.92
C GLU A 66 4.66 -17.06 -19.07
N VAL A 67 5.27 -17.42 -17.94
CA VAL A 67 6.10 -16.52 -17.15
C VAL A 67 7.50 -16.49 -17.77
N LEU A 68 7.76 -15.45 -18.54
CA LEU A 68 9.01 -15.24 -19.26
C LEU A 68 9.95 -14.26 -18.53
N CYS A 69 9.43 -13.45 -17.63
CA CYS A 69 10.26 -12.59 -16.80
C CYS A 69 11.14 -13.42 -15.84
N PRO A 70 12.33 -12.93 -15.46
CA PRO A 70 13.17 -13.62 -14.50
C PRO A 70 12.49 -13.90 -13.16
N THR A 71 12.63 -15.12 -12.65
CA THR A 71 12.06 -15.52 -11.35
C THR A 71 13.13 -15.86 -10.31
N ASP A 72 14.40 -15.93 -10.69
CA ASP A 72 15.51 -16.11 -9.74
C ASP A 72 15.62 -14.89 -8.82
N PRO A 73 15.52 -15.06 -7.49
CA PRO A 73 15.52 -13.95 -6.53
C PRO A 73 16.73 -13.01 -6.63
N THR A 74 17.91 -13.53 -6.98
CA THR A 74 19.13 -12.74 -7.11
C THR A 74 19.07 -11.87 -8.36
N ILE A 75 18.59 -12.44 -9.48
CA ILE A 75 18.39 -11.70 -10.72
C ILE A 75 17.31 -10.63 -10.54
N VAL A 76 16.16 -10.99 -9.95
CA VAL A 76 15.06 -10.05 -9.69
C VAL A 76 15.52 -8.86 -8.86
N SER A 77 16.28 -9.09 -7.79
CA SER A 77 16.79 -8.02 -6.94
C SER A 77 17.65 -7.00 -7.69
N GLN A 78 18.45 -7.45 -8.65
CA GLN A 78 19.28 -6.60 -9.49
C GLN A 78 18.47 -5.82 -10.52
N LEU A 79 17.48 -6.46 -11.15
CA LEU A 79 16.64 -5.84 -12.18
C LEU A 79 15.66 -4.82 -11.59
N ALA A 80 15.01 -5.17 -10.48
CA ALA A 80 14.07 -4.30 -9.78
C ALA A 80 14.77 -3.14 -9.07
N LYS A 81 16.07 -3.28 -8.75
CA LYS A 81 16.88 -2.28 -8.04
C LYS A 81 16.31 -1.86 -6.68
N THR A 82 15.57 -2.77 -6.05
CA THR A 82 15.01 -2.60 -4.71
C THR A 82 15.97 -3.12 -3.65
N GLY A 83 16.91 -3.98 -4.00
CA GLY A 83 17.76 -4.71 -3.04
C GLY A 83 17.01 -5.81 -2.27
N GLU A 84 15.82 -6.16 -2.76
CA GLU A 84 14.94 -7.21 -2.25
C GLU A 84 14.66 -8.25 -3.34
N PRO A 85 14.28 -9.49 -2.99
CA PRO A 85 14.05 -10.58 -3.96
C PRO A 85 12.73 -10.44 -4.76
N PHE A 86 12.14 -9.25 -4.77
CA PHE A 86 10.79 -8.97 -5.29
C PHE A 86 10.84 -7.87 -6.34
N TYR A 87 9.88 -7.90 -7.28
CA TYR A 87 9.74 -6.82 -8.26
C TYR A 87 9.12 -5.56 -7.66
N CYS A 88 8.20 -5.71 -6.70
CA CYS A 88 7.49 -4.57 -6.12
C CYS A 88 8.47 -3.57 -5.49
N ALA A 89 8.27 -2.30 -5.81
CA ALA A 89 9.08 -1.22 -5.28
C ALA A 89 8.56 -0.84 -3.89
N HIS A 90 9.27 -1.23 -2.82
CA HIS A 90 8.98 -0.82 -1.44
C HIS A 90 10.21 -0.22 -0.77
N SER A 91 9.99 0.83 0.02
CA SER A 91 11.02 1.64 0.69
C SER A 91 12.07 2.18 -0.29
N VAL A 92 11.62 2.50 -1.51
CA VAL A 92 12.39 3.11 -2.59
C VAL A 92 11.52 4.12 -3.33
N GLU A 93 12.14 5.16 -3.90
CA GLU A 93 11.46 6.28 -4.57
C GLU A 93 10.42 5.83 -5.61
N PRO A 94 10.63 4.78 -6.45
CA PRO A 94 9.63 4.37 -7.44
C PRO A 94 8.33 3.77 -6.89
N PHE A 95 8.17 3.61 -5.56
CA PHE A 95 7.02 2.96 -4.90
C PHE A 95 5.70 3.15 -5.64
N ILE A 96 5.14 4.37 -5.64
CA ILE A 96 3.80 4.58 -6.20
C ILE A 96 3.79 4.44 -7.73
N THR A 97 4.82 4.96 -8.41
CA THR A 97 4.92 4.88 -9.88
C THR A 97 5.15 3.48 -10.43
N TRP A 98 5.63 2.54 -9.61
CA TRP A 98 5.71 1.12 -9.94
C TRP A 98 4.33 0.46 -9.86
N HIS A 99 3.51 0.86 -8.88
CA HIS A 99 2.16 0.32 -8.69
C HIS A 99 1.15 0.84 -9.74
N VAL A 100 1.36 2.02 -10.32
CA VAL A 100 0.50 2.54 -11.40
C VAL A 100 0.40 1.61 -12.63
N PRO A 101 1.50 1.23 -13.31
CA PRO A 101 1.44 0.31 -14.44
C PRO A 101 0.97 -1.08 -14.02
N TYR A 102 1.23 -1.48 -12.76
CA TYR A 102 0.73 -2.74 -12.21
C TYR A 102 -0.81 -2.77 -12.13
N LEU A 103 -1.41 -1.69 -11.64
CA LEU A 103 -2.87 -1.50 -11.63
C LEU A 103 -3.43 -1.40 -13.05
N HIS A 104 -2.73 -0.75 -13.96
CA HIS A 104 -3.15 -0.65 -15.36
C HIS A 104 -3.20 -2.03 -16.02
N GLU A 105 -2.18 -2.88 -15.83
CA GLU A 105 -2.17 -4.26 -16.32
C GLU A 105 -3.29 -5.10 -15.70
N PHE A 106 -3.55 -4.95 -14.40
CA PHE A 106 -4.68 -5.62 -13.75
C PHE A 106 -6.04 -5.17 -14.30
N GLU A 107 -6.23 -3.87 -14.52
CA GLU A 107 -7.46 -3.33 -15.09
C GLU A 107 -7.67 -3.78 -16.54
N LYS A 108 -6.59 -3.92 -17.33
CA LYS A 108 -6.65 -4.55 -18.65
C LYS A 108 -7.14 -6.00 -18.57
N LEU A 109 -6.64 -6.78 -17.61
CA LEU A 109 -7.13 -8.16 -17.39
C LEU A 109 -8.61 -8.17 -17.00
N LEU A 110 -9.06 -7.29 -16.11
CA LEU A 110 -10.49 -7.19 -15.78
C LEU A 110 -11.36 -6.97 -17.03
N ASN A 111 -10.89 -6.14 -17.96
CA ASN A 111 -11.60 -5.90 -19.21
C ASN A 111 -11.52 -7.09 -20.18
N ILE A 112 -10.40 -7.83 -20.23
CA ILE A 112 -10.29 -9.08 -21.01
C ILE A 112 -11.25 -10.16 -20.47
N PHE A 113 -11.41 -10.24 -19.16
CA PHE A 113 -12.26 -11.22 -18.47
C PHE A 113 -13.71 -10.73 -18.26
N ASN A 114 -14.07 -9.56 -18.80
CA ASN A 114 -15.44 -9.07 -18.85
C ASN A 114 -16.25 -9.81 -19.92
N TYR A 115 -16.90 -10.91 -19.53
CA TYR A 115 -17.75 -11.72 -20.43
C TYR A 115 -19.21 -11.24 -20.49
N SER A 116 -19.54 -10.07 -19.93
CA SER A 116 -20.90 -9.54 -19.99
C SER A 116 -21.26 -9.11 -21.42
N LYS A 117 -22.54 -9.07 -21.77
CA LYS A 117 -23.01 -8.51 -23.05
C LYS A 117 -22.61 -7.03 -23.20
N ASN A 118 -22.52 -6.30 -22.09
CA ASN A 118 -21.99 -4.95 -22.07
C ASN A 118 -20.45 -4.98 -22.03
N GLN A 119 -19.83 -4.42 -23.05
CA GLN A 119 -18.38 -4.34 -23.22
C GLN A 119 -17.81 -2.94 -22.95
N SER A 120 -18.59 -2.06 -22.28
CA SER A 120 -18.09 -0.76 -21.83
C SER A 120 -16.93 -0.95 -20.87
N TYR A 121 -15.88 -0.15 -21.00
CA TYR A 121 -14.70 -0.23 -20.13
C TYR A 121 -15.07 -0.32 -18.65
N LEU A 122 -14.48 -1.27 -17.93
CA LEU A 122 -14.58 -1.41 -16.49
C LEU A 122 -13.40 -0.69 -15.83
N ALA A 123 -13.68 0.41 -15.13
CA ALA A 123 -12.71 1.05 -14.27
C ALA A 123 -12.60 0.28 -12.94
N LEU A 124 -11.37 0.02 -12.49
CA LEU A 124 -11.09 -0.66 -11.23
C LEU A 124 -11.60 0.19 -10.05
N PRO A 125 -12.56 -0.28 -9.23
CA PRO A 125 -12.97 0.46 -8.06
C PRO A 125 -11.84 0.56 -7.03
N TYR A 126 -11.85 1.62 -6.23
CA TYR A 126 -10.96 1.76 -5.09
C TYR A 126 -11.66 1.40 -3.78
N PHE A 127 -10.86 1.09 -2.75
CA PHE A 127 -11.30 0.84 -1.39
C PHE A 127 -10.67 1.86 -0.44
N ASP A 128 -11.51 2.59 0.30
CA ASP A 128 -11.08 3.60 1.26
C ASP A 128 -11.58 3.24 2.67
N ILE A 129 -10.75 2.52 3.44
CA ILE A 129 -11.07 2.12 4.82
C ILE A 129 -11.26 3.32 5.77
N CYS A 130 -10.77 4.50 5.37
CA CYS A 130 -10.89 5.74 6.13
C CYS A 130 -12.23 6.44 5.89
N GLU A 131 -13.07 5.93 4.99
CA GLU A 131 -14.40 6.47 4.77
C GLU A 131 -15.34 6.13 5.93
N GLN A 132 -15.89 7.18 6.55
CA GLN A 132 -16.73 7.02 7.73
C GLN A 132 -18.14 6.54 7.36
N ASN A 133 -18.74 5.74 8.25
CA ASN A 133 -20.10 5.22 8.12
C ASN A 133 -20.33 4.31 6.88
N VAL A 134 -19.26 3.71 6.36
CA VAL A 134 -19.30 2.78 5.24
C VAL A 134 -19.13 1.34 5.75
N ASP A 135 -19.93 0.42 5.20
CA ASP A 135 -19.84 -1.00 5.52
C ASP A 135 -19.20 -1.81 4.40
N TYR A 136 -17.98 -2.27 4.66
CA TYR A 136 -17.20 -3.12 3.77
C TYR A 136 -17.31 -4.61 4.09
N SER A 137 -18.14 -5.01 5.07
CA SER A 137 -18.26 -6.41 5.53
C SER A 137 -18.66 -7.38 4.43
N PHE A 138 -19.38 -6.91 3.39
CA PHE A 138 -19.74 -7.72 2.23
C PHE A 138 -18.52 -8.28 1.50
N MET A 139 -17.34 -7.64 1.62
CA MET A 139 -16.10 -8.14 1.04
C MET A 139 -15.50 -9.31 1.84
N ASN A 140 -16.09 -9.71 2.96
CA ASN A 140 -15.75 -10.93 3.70
C ASN A 140 -16.79 -12.05 3.54
N CYS A 141 -17.96 -11.77 2.96
CA CYS A 141 -19.01 -12.78 2.79
C CYS A 141 -18.57 -13.84 1.78
N ALA A 142 -18.81 -15.13 2.06
CA ALA A 142 -18.43 -16.23 1.18
C ALA A 142 -19.10 -16.17 -0.21
N GLU A 143 -20.32 -15.64 -0.25
CA GLU A 143 -21.12 -15.46 -1.46
C GLU A 143 -21.57 -14.00 -1.58
N ILE A 144 -21.82 -13.59 -2.83
CA ILE A 144 -22.35 -12.27 -3.14
C ILE A 144 -23.42 -12.39 -4.23
N THR A 145 -24.53 -11.68 -4.06
CA THR A 145 -25.58 -11.56 -5.07
C THR A 145 -25.42 -10.24 -5.82
N VAL A 146 -25.37 -10.31 -7.15
CA VAL A 146 -25.20 -9.14 -8.03
C VAL A 146 -26.22 -9.13 -9.17
N LEU A 147 -26.43 -7.95 -9.77
CA LEU A 147 -27.16 -7.81 -11.03
C LEU A 147 -26.19 -8.03 -12.20
N PHE A 148 -26.55 -8.89 -13.15
CA PHE A 148 -25.71 -9.20 -14.30
C PHE A 148 -26.52 -9.19 -15.60
N ASP A 149 -25.94 -8.61 -16.66
CA ASP A 149 -26.52 -8.41 -17.99
C ASP A 149 -27.98 -7.93 -18.00
N ASP A 150 -28.94 -8.81 -18.26
CA ASP A 150 -30.37 -8.50 -18.40
C ASP A 150 -31.06 -8.29 -17.04
N ASP A 151 -30.35 -7.64 -16.11
CA ASP A 151 -30.73 -7.44 -14.70
C ASP A 151 -31.04 -8.75 -13.95
N GLU A 152 -30.42 -9.85 -14.36
CA GLU A 152 -30.53 -11.13 -13.67
C GLU A 152 -29.82 -11.06 -12.32
N LYS A 153 -30.49 -11.50 -11.26
CA LYS A 153 -29.89 -11.65 -9.94
C LYS A 153 -29.19 -13.00 -9.85
N ILE A 154 -27.86 -12.97 -9.87
CA ILE A 154 -27.02 -14.14 -9.74
C ILE A 154 -26.31 -14.13 -8.39
N THR A 155 -26.20 -15.30 -7.76
CA THR A 155 -25.40 -15.48 -6.54
C THR A 155 -24.19 -16.33 -6.89
N VAL A 156 -23.01 -15.84 -6.54
CA VAL A 156 -21.73 -16.48 -6.86
C VAL A 156 -20.84 -16.49 -5.63
N ARG A 157 -19.79 -17.34 -5.65
CA ARG A 157 -18.65 -17.18 -4.74
C ARG A 157 -18.17 -15.75 -4.84
N ASN A 158 -18.01 -15.09 -3.71
CA ASN A 158 -17.55 -13.71 -3.67
C ASN A 158 -16.05 -13.64 -3.99
N PRO A 159 -15.65 -13.09 -5.15
CA PRO A 159 -14.24 -12.95 -5.46
C PRO A 159 -13.53 -12.03 -4.46
N LEU A 160 -14.19 -10.99 -3.94
CA LEU A 160 -13.58 -10.07 -2.97
C LEU A 160 -13.19 -10.70 -1.62
N ALA A 161 -13.80 -11.84 -1.28
CA ALA A 161 -13.61 -12.48 0.02
C ALA A 161 -12.35 -13.33 0.13
N SER A 162 -11.97 -14.00 -0.95
CA SER A 162 -10.80 -14.87 -0.94
C SER A 162 -10.44 -15.24 -2.37
N ALA A 163 -9.15 -15.38 -2.66
CA ALA A 163 -8.65 -16.05 -3.87
C ALA A 163 -7.61 -17.10 -3.45
N THR A 164 -6.91 -17.68 -4.42
CA THR A 164 -5.88 -18.70 -4.14
C THR A 164 -4.48 -18.29 -4.57
N TYR A 165 -3.49 -18.77 -3.83
CA TYR A 165 -2.06 -18.63 -4.12
C TYR A 165 -1.36 -20.00 -4.00
N TRP A 166 -0.08 -20.11 -4.40
CA TRP A 166 0.64 -21.39 -4.51
C TRP A 166 1.94 -21.43 -3.68
N PRO A 167 1.87 -21.31 -2.34
CA PRO A 167 3.04 -21.43 -1.50
C PRO A 167 3.64 -22.83 -1.67
N LYS A 168 4.92 -22.90 -2.07
CA LYS A 168 5.63 -24.16 -2.34
C LYS A 168 4.87 -25.08 -3.32
N GLY A 169 4.13 -24.49 -4.27
CA GLY A 169 3.36 -25.21 -5.29
C GLY A 169 2.02 -25.77 -4.83
N VAL A 170 1.57 -25.52 -3.59
CA VAL A 170 0.30 -26.04 -3.07
C VAL A 170 -0.79 -24.98 -3.17
N LYS A 171 -1.89 -25.27 -3.89
CA LYS A 171 -3.03 -24.34 -3.98
C LYS A 171 -3.63 -24.08 -2.60
N THR A 172 -3.58 -22.84 -2.14
CA THR A 172 -3.95 -22.43 -0.78
C THR A 172 -4.87 -21.21 -0.85
N PRO A 173 -6.00 -21.17 -0.12
CA PRO A 173 -6.81 -19.96 -0.04
C PRO A 173 -6.09 -18.89 0.76
N ILE A 174 -6.27 -17.62 0.39
CA ILE A 174 -5.76 -16.51 1.18
C ILE A 174 -6.48 -16.41 2.53
N GLN A 175 -5.79 -15.83 3.50
CA GLN A 175 -6.30 -15.55 4.83
C GLN A 175 -6.31 -14.04 5.08
N ARG A 176 -7.40 -13.56 5.69
CA ARG A 176 -7.57 -12.19 6.15
C ARG A 176 -7.94 -12.24 7.62
N ASN A 177 -6.97 -11.90 8.48
CA ASN A 177 -7.10 -12.01 9.94
C ASN A 177 -7.21 -10.64 10.62
N GLY A 178 -7.21 -9.57 9.82
CA GLY A 178 -7.41 -8.20 10.27
C GLY A 178 -8.87 -7.76 10.23
N PHE A 179 -9.11 -6.47 9.97
CA PHE A 179 -10.45 -5.91 9.93
C PHE A 179 -10.68 -5.00 8.73
N LEU A 180 -11.94 -4.93 8.28
CA LEU A 180 -12.43 -3.98 7.26
C LEU A 180 -13.34 -2.90 7.87
N LYS A 181 -13.60 -3.00 9.17
CA LYS A 181 -14.39 -2.05 9.96
C LYS A 181 -13.79 -1.96 11.36
N ALA A 182 -13.46 -0.74 11.78
CA ALA A 182 -12.96 -0.49 13.12
C ALA A 182 -14.10 -0.61 14.15
N GLU A 183 -13.90 -1.42 15.19
CA GLU A 183 -14.86 -1.65 16.28
C GLU A 183 -14.37 -1.07 17.61
N THR A 184 -13.07 -1.22 17.92
CA THR A 184 -12.46 -0.73 19.17
C THR A 184 -12.03 0.73 19.06
N GLU A 185 -11.87 1.41 20.20
CA GLU A 185 -11.41 2.81 20.23
C GLU A 185 -9.98 2.94 19.67
N GLN A 186 -9.11 1.97 19.94
CA GLN A 186 -7.78 1.91 19.36
C GLN A 186 -7.83 1.82 17.83
N GLN A 187 -8.66 0.95 17.27
CA GLN A 187 -8.81 0.82 15.81
C GLN A 187 -9.35 2.11 15.19
N LYS A 188 -10.34 2.75 15.82
CA LYS A 188 -10.87 4.04 15.34
C LYS A 188 -9.79 5.13 15.34
N LYS A 189 -8.96 5.21 16.39
CA LYS A 189 -7.81 6.14 16.45
C LYS A 189 -6.79 5.86 15.33
N GLN A 190 -6.51 4.58 15.05
CA GLN A 190 -5.62 4.19 13.94
C GLN A 190 -6.18 4.65 12.59
N ILE A 191 -7.46 4.39 12.31
CA ILE A 191 -8.10 4.82 11.05
C ILE A 191 -8.10 6.35 10.92
N ASN A 192 -8.38 7.08 11.99
CA ASN A 192 -8.32 8.56 11.97
C ASN A 192 -6.90 9.07 11.69
N THR A 193 -5.89 8.42 12.27
CA THR A 193 -4.47 8.76 12.02
C THR A 193 -4.10 8.51 10.57
N ILE A 194 -4.45 7.35 10.02
CA ILE A 194 -4.19 6.99 8.61
C ILE A 194 -4.89 7.99 7.69
N ARG A 195 -6.14 8.36 7.99
CA ARG A 195 -6.86 9.40 7.26
C ARG A 195 -6.06 10.71 7.26
N ARG A 196 -5.64 11.22 8.42
CA ARG A 196 -4.82 12.44 8.51
C ARG A 196 -3.54 12.32 7.67
N GLN A 197 -2.82 11.20 7.78
CA GLN A 197 -1.59 10.96 7.01
C GLN A 197 -1.83 10.99 5.49
N LEU A 198 -2.87 10.31 5.00
CA LEU A 198 -3.21 10.29 3.57
C LEU A 198 -3.48 11.69 3.02
N TYR A 199 -4.29 12.50 3.71
CA TYR A 199 -4.58 13.87 3.27
C TYR A 199 -3.34 14.77 3.36
N ASN A 200 -2.52 14.63 4.40
CA ASN A 200 -1.28 15.40 4.54
C ASN A 200 -0.28 15.10 3.40
N THR A 201 -0.26 13.91 2.81
CA THR A 201 0.63 13.63 1.67
C THR A 201 0.36 14.53 0.47
N LEU A 202 -0.87 15.06 0.31
CA LEU A 202 -1.21 15.94 -0.80
C LEU A 202 -0.48 17.29 -0.74
N HIS A 203 0.13 17.62 0.40
CA HIS A 203 0.93 18.83 0.60
C HIS A 203 2.44 18.61 0.36
N ALA A 204 2.87 17.38 0.04
CA ALA A 204 4.27 17.07 -0.25
C ALA A 204 4.78 17.91 -1.44
N LYS A 205 5.98 18.49 -1.31
CA LYS A 205 6.53 19.43 -2.30
C LYS A 205 7.27 18.74 -3.43
N THR A 206 7.89 17.61 -3.12
CA THR A 206 8.61 16.78 -4.08
C THR A 206 8.02 15.38 -4.15
N TYR A 207 8.32 14.68 -5.24
CA TYR A 207 7.94 13.29 -5.42
C TYR A 207 8.56 12.39 -4.35
N GLU A 208 9.81 12.65 -3.94
CA GLU A 208 10.50 11.88 -2.91
C GLU A 208 9.82 12.03 -1.54
N GLU A 209 9.34 13.23 -1.20
CA GLU A 209 8.55 13.46 0.01
C GLU A 209 7.18 12.77 -0.06
N PHE A 210 6.57 12.73 -1.25
CA PHE A 210 5.27 12.12 -1.48
C PHE A 210 5.31 10.59 -1.44
N SER A 211 6.26 9.99 -2.16
CA SER A 211 6.16 8.60 -2.61
C SER A 211 6.42 7.58 -1.49
N SER A 212 7.64 7.57 -0.95
CA SER A 212 8.16 6.37 -0.28
C SER A 212 8.86 6.67 1.04
N GLN A 213 8.80 5.70 1.95
CA GLN A 213 9.59 5.68 3.17
C GLN A 213 10.98 5.11 2.86
N VAL A 214 11.88 5.97 2.37
CA VAL A 214 13.21 5.54 1.93
C VAL A 214 14.10 5.11 3.10
N VAL A 215 14.85 4.02 2.89
CA VAL A 215 15.86 3.52 3.83
C VAL A 215 17.23 4.13 3.57
N SER A 216 18.05 4.25 4.63
CA SER A 216 19.39 4.86 4.57
C SER A 216 20.49 3.85 4.90
N SER A 217 21.61 3.89 4.20
CA SER A 217 22.80 3.11 4.55
C SER A 217 23.54 3.62 5.80
N GLU A 218 23.30 4.87 6.18
CA GLU A 218 23.95 5.54 7.31
C GLU A 218 22.94 6.08 8.32
N LYS A 219 23.37 6.28 9.57
CA LYS A 219 22.54 6.93 10.58
C LYS A 219 22.38 8.41 10.24
N THR A 220 21.13 8.84 10.14
CA THR A 220 20.76 10.22 9.82
C THR A 220 20.78 11.12 11.06
N TYR A 221 20.52 10.55 12.25
CA TYR A 221 20.31 11.24 13.52
C TYR A 221 19.28 12.37 13.45
N LYS A 222 18.38 12.34 12.46
CA LYS A 222 17.47 13.42 12.15
C LYS A 222 16.09 12.88 11.84
N PRO A 223 15.04 13.50 12.40
CA PRO A 223 13.68 13.19 12.00
C PRO A 223 13.39 13.66 10.57
N TYR A 224 12.48 12.98 9.88
CA TYR A 224 11.98 13.43 8.58
C TYR A 224 11.00 14.59 8.73
N GLY A 225 10.97 15.49 7.74
CA GLY A 225 10.04 16.63 7.72
C GLY A 225 8.63 16.29 7.23
N TYR A 226 8.38 15.06 6.79
CA TYR A 226 7.17 14.64 6.09
C TYR A 226 6.70 13.24 6.52
N VAL A 227 5.54 12.82 6.03
CA VAL A 227 5.03 11.44 6.07
C VAL A 227 4.68 11.03 4.64
N PRO A 228 5.42 10.09 4.02
CA PRO A 228 5.16 9.67 2.64
C PRO A 228 3.93 8.76 2.55
N LEU A 229 3.34 8.66 1.35
CA LEU A 229 2.17 7.83 1.02
C LEU A 229 2.37 6.36 1.41
N GLU A 230 3.59 5.84 1.28
CA GLU A 230 3.93 4.48 1.68
C GLU A 230 3.66 4.22 3.18
N THR A 231 3.69 5.24 4.05
CA THR A 231 3.43 5.07 5.50
C THR A 231 1.98 4.65 5.79
N PRO A 232 0.94 5.41 5.41
CA PRO A 232 -0.44 4.97 5.59
C PRO A 232 -0.77 3.73 4.74
N HIS A 233 -0.13 3.55 3.57
CA HIS A 233 -0.24 2.32 2.78
C HIS A 233 0.16 1.07 3.59
N ASN A 234 1.32 1.11 4.25
CA ASN A 234 1.84 0.00 5.05
C ASN A 234 0.91 -0.31 6.23
N ALA A 235 0.35 0.72 6.85
CA ALA A 235 -0.61 0.55 7.94
C ALA A 235 -1.89 -0.16 7.49
N ILE A 236 -2.39 0.13 6.29
CA ILE A 236 -3.59 -0.53 5.75
C ILE A 236 -3.31 -2.00 5.41
N HIS A 237 -2.13 -2.31 4.86
CA HIS A 237 -1.68 -3.70 4.67
C HIS A 237 -1.73 -4.52 5.96
N ASP A 238 -1.13 -3.98 7.03
CA ASP A 238 -1.11 -4.59 8.35
C ASP A 238 -2.51 -4.73 8.97
N ILE A 239 -3.37 -3.69 8.83
CA ILE A 239 -4.74 -3.69 9.36
C ILE A 239 -5.61 -4.76 8.70
N ILE A 240 -5.50 -4.92 7.38
CA ILE A 240 -6.33 -5.89 6.64
C ILE A 240 -5.79 -7.30 6.83
N GLY A 241 -4.46 -7.47 6.73
CA GLY A 241 -3.83 -8.77 6.87
C GLY A 241 -3.99 -9.33 8.27
N GLY A 242 -3.72 -8.50 9.28
CA GLY A 242 -3.60 -8.97 10.65
C GLY A 242 -2.48 -9.99 10.80
N GLU A 243 -2.52 -10.74 11.89
CA GLU A 243 -1.53 -11.77 12.19
C GLU A 243 -1.65 -12.98 11.24
N GLY A 244 -0.63 -13.20 10.42
CA GLY A 244 -0.53 -14.29 9.44
C GLY A 244 -1.44 -14.21 8.25
N GLY A 245 -2.13 -13.08 8.04
CA GLY A 245 -2.92 -12.88 6.84
C GLY A 245 -2.08 -12.43 5.66
N ASN A 246 -2.57 -12.67 4.45
CA ASN A 246 -1.83 -12.41 3.22
C ASN A 246 -1.53 -10.92 3.01
N MET A 247 -2.46 -10.02 3.36
CA MET A 247 -2.26 -8.57 3.20
C MET A 247 -1.11 -8.00 4.07
N SER A 248 -0.64 -8.71 5.10
CA SER A 248 0.52 -8.30 5.91
C SER A 248 1.84 -8.95 5.45
N ASP A 249 1.81 -9.78 4.40
CA ASP A 249 3.00 -10.40 3.80
C ASP A 249 3.25 -9.85 2.38
N ILE A 250 4.31 -9.06 2.23
CA ILE A 250 4.72 -8.47 0.95
C ILE A 250 4.87 -9.49 -0.19
N SER A 251 5.25 -10.73 0.10
CA SER A 251 5.47 -11.74 -0.94
C SER A 251 4.17 -12.27 -1.55
N ILE A 252 3.04 -12.14 -0.85
CA ILE A 252 1.77 -12.77 -1.22
C ILE A 252 0.54 -11.86 -1.04
N SER A 253 0.73 -10.59 -0.68
CA SER A 253 -0.35 -9.63 -0.46
C SER A 253 -1.22 -9.41 -1.70
N ALA A 254 -0.63 -9.40 -2.89
CA ALA A 254 -1.33 -9.24 -4.16
C ALA A 254 -2.39 -10.32 -4.44
N PHE A 255 -2.31 -11.48 -3.78
CA PHE A 255 -3.30 -12.55 -3.91
C PHE A 255 -4.56 -12.33 -3.05
N ASP A 256 -4.57 -11.36 -2.13
CA ASP A 256 -5.84 -10.90 -1.53
C ASP A 256 -6.49 -9.90 -2.51
N PRO A 257 -7.72 -10.15 -3.00
CA PRO A 257 -8.36 -9.26 -3.97
C PRO A 257 -8.53 -7.81 -3.52
N ILE A 258 -8.54 -7.54 -2.21
CA ILE A 258 -8.59 -6.17 -1.67
C ILE A 258 -7.28 -5.40 -1.93
N PHE A 259 -6.15 -6.09 -2.16
CA PHE A 259 -4.89 -5.48 -2.58
C PHE A 259 -5.10 -4.48 -3.72
N TRP A 260 -5.80 -4.92 -4.76
CA TRP A 260 -6.00 -4.14 -5.99
C TRP A 260 -6.82 -2.88 -5.74
N LEU A 261 -7.84 -2.97 -4.88
CA LEU A 261 -8.71 -1.85 -4.52
C LEU A 261 -8.00 -0.87 -3.58
N HIS A 262 -7.17 -1.38 -2.66
CA HIS A 262 -6.32 -0.56 -1.79
C HIS A 262 -5.28 0.23 -2.60
N HIS A 263 -4.54 -0.45 -3.49
CA HIS A 263 -3.58 0.19 -4.37
C HIS A 263 -4.24 1.16 -5.36
N CYS A 264 -5.47 0.87 -5.81
CA CYS A 264 -6.27 1.81 -6.60
C CYS A 264 -6.60 3.10 -5.81
N ASN A 265 -6.76 3.02 -4.49
CA ASN A 265 -6.89 4.20 -3.64
C ASN A 265 -5.54 4.93 -3.47
N MET A 266 -4.40 4.23 -3.42
CA MET A 266 -3.09 4.89 -3.42
C MET A 266 -2.83 5.66 -4.73
N ASP A 267 -3.19 5.06 -5.87
CA ASP A 267 -3.14 5.72 -7.19
C ASP A 267 -4.07 6.95 -7.23
N ARG A 268 -5.25 6.89 -6.58
CA ARG A 268 -6.15 8.04 -6.43
C ARG A 268 -5.47 9.22 -5.73
N PHE A 269 -4.73 8.99 -4.63
CA PHE A 269 -3.98 10.04 -3.93
C PHE A 269 -2.83 10.58 -4.79
N PHE A 270 -2.12 9.70 -5.49
CA PHE A 270 -1.05 10.09 -6.42
C PHE A 270 -1.55 10.96 -7.57
N TYR A 271 -2.65 10.55 -8.22
CA TYR A 271 -3.29 11.29 -9.29
C TYR A 271 -3.69 12.71 -8.83
N ASN A 272 -4.24 12.83 -7.62
CA ASN A 272 -4.64 14.12 -7.06
C ASN A 272 -3.42 14.98 -6.66
N TRP A 273 -2.40 14.39 -6.04
CA TRP A 273 -1.15 15.09 -5.71
C TRP A 273 -0.47 15.66 -6.97
N LEU A 274 -0.35 14.84 -8.02
CA LEU A 274 0.18 15.27 -9.30
C LEU A 274 -0.59 16.49 -9.84
N LYS A 275 -1.93 16.49 -9.75
CA LYS A 275 -2.76 17.60 -10.20
C LYS A 275 -2.46 18.88 -9.42
N TYR A 276 -2.34 18.80 -8.10
CA TYR A 276 -2.09 19.98 -7.25
C TYR A 276 -0.69 20.57 -7.44
N VAL A 277 0.34 19.72 -7.55
CA VAL A 277 1.72 20.18 -7.73
C VAL A 277 1.96 20.70 -9.16
N HIS A 278 1.31 20.13 -10.18
CA HIS A 278 1.45 20.57 -11.57
C HIS A 278 0.96 22.01 -11.80
N GLU A 279 -0.04 22.48 -11.07
CA GLU A 279 -0.51 23.88 -11.17
C GLU A 279 0.58 24.90 -10.82
N HIS A 280 1.67 24.49 -10.14
CA HIS A 280 2.60 25.41 -9.48
C HIS A 280 4.10 25.17 -9.78
N SER A 281 4.52 24.13 -10.52
CA SER A 281 5.95 23.76 -10.65
C SER A 281 6.32 23.05 -11.95
N SER A 282 7.61 23.11 -12.35
CA SER A 282 8.14 22.31 -13.46
C SER A 282 8.62 20.93 -12.98
N TYR A 283 8.71 19.93 -13.85
CA TYR A 283 9.10 18.56 -13.44
C TYR A 283 10.46 18.51 -12.71
N ASN A 284 11.42 19.33 -13.12
CA ASN A 284 12.75 19.40 -12.50
C ASN A 284 12.71 19.94 -11.06
N ASP A 285 11.63 20.64 -10.68
CA ASP A 285 11.44 21.17 -9.33
C ASP A 285 10.85 20.10 -8.39
N ILE A 286 10.23 19.06 -8.95
CA ILE A 286 9.41 18.10 -8.22
C ILE A 286 10.09 16.72 -8.12
N PHE A 287 10.87 16.33 -9.13
CA PHE A 287 11.51 15.01 -9.20
C PHE A 287 13.03 15.14 -9.22
N SER A 288 13.71 14.31 -8.44
CA SER A 288 15.15 14.13 -8.60
C SER A 288 15.48 13.45 -9.95
N THR A 289 16.70 13.65 -10.44
CA THR A 289 17.18 12.99 -11.67
C THR A 289 17.18 11.46 -11.53
N ASN A 290 17.40 10.94 -10.32
CA ASN A 290 17.41 9.51 -10.03
C ASN A 290 16.01 8.93 -10.15
N SER A 291 15.03 9.48 -9.42
CA SER A 291 13.61 9.13 -9.53
C SER A 291 13.14 9.19 -10.97
N TRP A 292 13.39 10.31 -11.67
CA TRP A 292 12.91 10.54 -13.03
C TRP A 292 13.34 9.45 -14.03
N ASN A 293 14.54 8.89 -13.85
CA ASN A 293 15.08 7.86 -14.75
C ASN A 293 15.01 6.44 -14.17
N ALA A 294 14.36 6.25 -13.03
CA ALA A 294 14.19 4.94 -12.42
C ALA A 294 13.44 3.98 -13.35
N THR A 295 13.86 2.72 -13.34
CA THR A 295 13.27 1.63 -14.12
C THR A 295 12.21 0.90 -13.30
N LEU A 296 11.11 0.51 -13.94
CA LEU A 296 9.95 -0.12 -13.32
C LEU A 296 9.84 -1.57 -13.82
N ALA A 297 10.82 -2.41 -13.49
CA ALA A 297 10.80 -3.82 -13.86
C ALA A 297 9.63 -4.54 -13.18
N PRO A 298 8.94 -5.49 -13.83
CA PRO A 298 9.24 -6.04 -15.16
C PRO A 298 8.45 -5.39 -16.30
N PHE A 299 7.78 -4.26 -16.09
CA PHE A 299 6.88 -3.66 -17.07
C PHE A 299 7.63 -3.18 -18.33
N THR A 300 6.99 -3.32 -19.50
CA THR A 300 7.55 -2.89 -20.79
C THR A 300 7.11 -1.47 -21.15
N ASN A 301 7.85 -0.82 -22.06
CA ASN A 301 7.51 0.53 -22.53
C ASN A 301 6.26 0.60 -23.44
N SER A 302 5.77 -0.53 -23.96
CA SER A 302 4.68 -0.53 -24.94
C SER A 302 3.30 -0.72 -24.33
N TYR A 303 3.21 -1.10 -23.04
CA TYR A 303 2.00 -1.56 -22.37
C TYR A 303 1.21 -2.66 -23.12
N ASN A 304 1.74 -3.21 -24.22
CA ASN A 304 1.06 -4.23 -25.03
C ASN A 304 1.32 -5.65 -24.53
N THR A 305 2.38 -5.82 -23.75
CA THR A 305 2.76 -7.08 -23.11
C THR A 305 2.73 -6.90 -21.62
N PHE A 306 2.24 -7.90 -20.90
CA PHE A 306 2.20 -7.89 -19.45
C PHE A 306 3.59 -8.07 -18.85
N GLY A 307 3.80 -7.60 -17.62
CA GLY A 307 5.10 -7.66 -16.96
C GLY A 307 5.69 -9.07 -16.87
N TRP A 308 4.86 -10.10 -16.63
CA TRP A 308 5.33 -11.49 -16.57
C TRP A 308 5.78 -12.04 -17.93
N GLN A 309 5.41 -11.39 -19.03
CA GLN A 309 5.78 -11.78 -20.40
C GLN A 309 7.06 -11.08 -20.87
N ASN A 310 7.63 -10.17 -20.08
CA ASN A 310 8.83 -9.43 -20.48
C ASN A 310 10.09 -10.30 -20.32
N ASP A 311 10.58 -10.84 -21.43
CA ASP A 311 11.82 -11.61 -21.52
C ASP A 311 13.06 -10.75 -21.83
N THR A 312 12.92 -9.42 -21.81
CA THR A 312 13.98 -8.47 -22.14
C THR A 312 14.39 -7.61 -20.94
N ALA A 313 15.58 -7.00 -21.01
CA ALA A 313 16.04 -6.02 -20.02
C ALA A 313 15.53 -4.58 -20.29
N ASN A 314 14.51 -4.41 -21.15
CA ASN A 314 13.97 -3.10 -21.52
C ASN A 314 12.74 -2.77 -20.68
N PHE A 315 12.96 -2.08 -19.57
CA PHE A 315 11.90 -1.74 -18.64
C PHE A 315 11.31 -0.35 -18.90
N LEU A 316 10.04 -0.22 -18.52
CA LEU A 316 9.34 1.04 -18.35
C LEU A 316 10.12 1.96 -17.42
N LYS A 317 10.03 3.27 -17.65
CA LYS A 317 10.66 4.27 -16.77
C LYS A 317 9.61 5.10 -16.06
N LEU A 318 9.94 5.57 -14.86
CA LEU A 318 9.11 6.45 -14.06
C LEU A 318 8.59 7.63 -14.86
N LYS A 319 9.48 8.37 -15.55
CA LYS A 319 9.07 9.49 -16.40
C LYS A 319 8.04 9.14 -17.47
N THR A 320 8.08 7.92 -18.00
CA THR A 320 7.09 7.49 -19.01
C THR A 320 5.71 7.44 -18.38
N VAL A 321 5.58 6.91 -17.15
CA VAL A 321 4.33 6.89 -16.39
C VAL A 321 3.83 8.31 -16.11
N ILE A 322 4.72 9.21 -15.66
CA ILE A 322 4.36 10.60 -15.39
C ILE A 322 3.87 11.31 -16.66
N MET A 323 4.52 11.07 -17.80
CA MET A 323 4.16 11.68 -19.07
C MET A 323 2.88 11.10 -19.68
N SER A 324 2.50 9.87 -19.32
CA SER A 324 1.32 9.16 -19.85
C SER A 324 0.13 9.12 -18.90
N VAL A 325 0.21 9.74 -17.71
CA VAL A 325 -0.88 9.66 -16.71
C VAL A 325 -2.20 10.23 -17.25
N GLY A 326 -2.13 11.26 -18.09
CA GLY A 326 -3.28 11.82 -18.79
C GLY A 326 -3.77 11.01 -19.97
N ASP A 327 -3.08 9.95 -20.39
CA ASP A 327 -3.49 9.12 -21.54
C ASP A 327 -4.32 7.90 -21.10
N TYR A 328 -4.42 7.63 -19.80
CA TYR A 328 -5.25 6.53 -19.29
C TYR A 328 -6.75 6.80 -19.52
N GLU A 329 -7.51 5.72 -19.78
CA GLU A 329 -8.97 5.74 -19.97
C GLU A 329 -9.74 6.15 -18.69
N TYR A 330 -9.10 5.97 -17.53
CA TYR A 330 -9.67 6.22 -16.23
C TYR A 330 -9.28 7.58 -15.65
N GLY A 331 -10.08 8.05 -14.69
CA GLY A 331 -9.77 9.17 -13.82
C GLY A 331 -10.32 8.98 -12.42
N TYR A 332 -10.17 10.02 -11.61
CA TYR A 332 -10.64 10.08 -10.23
C TYR A 332 -11.37 11.39 -9.98
N ASP A 333 -12.35 11.35 -9.08
CA ASP A 333 -12.91 12.56 -8.50
C ASP A 333 -11.83 13.33 -7.72
N ALA A 334 -11.93 14.66 -7.76
CA ALA A 334 -10.99 15.54 -7.07
C ALA A 334 -11.12 15.40 -5.55
N ILE A 335 -9.97 15.36 -4.85
CA ILE A 335 -9.95 15.12 -3.41
C ILE A 335 -10.23 16.37 -2.55
N LEU A 336 -10.44 17.59 -3.03
CA LEU A 336 -10.54 18.78 -2.14
C LEU A 336 -9.40 18.87 -1.09
N LEU A 337 -8.35 19.60 -1.44
CA LEU A 337 -7.35 20.03 -0.46
C LEU A 337 -8.02 20.78 0.69
N HIS A 338 -7.80 20.29 1.91
CA HIS A 338 -8.06 21.04 3.12
C HIS A 338 -6.78 21.79 3.52
N ASP A 339 -6.91 22.74 4.46
CA ASP A 339 -5.71 23.33 5.05
C ASP A 339 -4.87 22.23 5.71
N GLU A 340 -3.56 22.29 5.49
CA GLU A 340 -2.62 21.38 6.14
C GLU A 340 -2.81 21.48 7.66
N GLU A 341 -2.90 20.33 8.36
CA GLU A 341 -2.96 20.37 9.81
C GLU A 341 -1.59 20.83 10.35
N THR A 342 -1.48 22.13 10.65
CA THR A 342 -0.25 22.79 11.10
C THR A 342 0.21 22.37 12.50
N GLU A 343 -0.68 21.76 13.28
CA GLU A 343 -0.32 21.19 14.58
C GLU A 343 0.27 19.79 14.40
N HIS A 344 1.44 19.59 14.98
CA HIS A 344 2.24 18.40 14.78
C HIS A 344 2.69 17.87 16.14
N ALA A 345 2.34 16.63 16.45
CA ALA A 345 2.91 15.91 17.57
C ALA A 345 3.26 14.49 17.14
N TYR A 346 4.54 14.14 17.21
CA TYR A 346 5.06 12.89 16.69
C TYR A 346 6.12 12.29 17.61
N ILE A 347 6.16 10.96 17.62
CA ILE A 347 7.32 10.17 18.04
C ILE A 347 7.95 9.64 16.77
N GLU A 348 9.25 9.87 16.56
CA GLU A 348 9.98 9.27 15.46
C GLU A 348 11.05 8.33 16.01
N ILE A 349 10.96 7.08 15.59
CA ILE A 349 11.96 6.06 15.88
C ILE A 349 13.03 6.19 14.82
N LEU A 350 14.25 6.59 15.21
CA LEU A 350 15.32 6.98 14.30
C LEU A 350 16.31 5.84 14.08
N ASP A 351 16.73 5.68 12.83
CA ASP A 351 17.89 4.90 12.41
C ASP A 351 17.89 3.45 12.91
N ILE A 352 16.70 2.85 13.04
CA ILE A 352 16.60 1.46 13.49
C ILE A 352 17.04 0.51 12.38
N PRO A 353 17.64 -0.63 12.71
CA PRO A 353 17.82 -1.71 11.76
C PRO A 353 16.46 -2.14 11.19
N ILE A 354 16.46 -2.56 9.93
CA ILE A 354 15.24 -3.06 9.28
C ILE A 354 14.62 -4.18 10.13
N PRO A 355 13.32 -4.09 10.50
CA PRO A 355 12.64 -5.15 11.22
C PRO A 355 12.71 -6.51 10.50
N ASP A 356 12.60 -7.59 11.27
CA ASP A 356 12.78 -8.96 10.76
C ASP A 356 11.55 -9.50 9.98
N GLU A 357 10.44 -8.77 10.01
CA GLU A 357 9.14 -9.11 9.42
C GLU A 357 8.25 -7.86 9.38
N SER A 358 7.11 -7.94 8.68
CA SER A 358 6.04 -6.96 8.85
C SER A 358 5.58 -6.89 10.30
N MET A 359 5.41 -5.67 10.81
CA MET A 359 4.95 -5.45 12.18
C MET A 359 4.29 -4.09 12.37
N THR A 360 3.35 -4.05 13.29
CA THR A 360 2.79 -2.80 13.82
C THR A 360 3.57 -2.41 15.08
N ILE A 361 4.11 -1.21 15.11
CA ILE A 361 4.81 -0.65 16.25
C ILE A 361 3.89 0.31 16.98
N TYR A 362 3.59 0.00 18.23
CA TYR A 362 2.73 0.78 19.12
C TYR A 362 3.58 1.64 20.04
N ALA A 363 3.22 2.92 20.18
CA ALA A 363 3.79 3.81 21.16
C ALA A 363 2.78 4.08 22.28
N TYR A 364 3.30 4.06 23.52
CA TYR A 364 2.55 4.39 24.72
C TYR A 364 3.25 5.51 25.48
N LEU A 365 2.45 6.51 25.89
CA LEU A 365 2.89 7.63 26.70
C LEU A 365 2.09 7.62 28.00
N PHE A 366 2.78 7.52 29.13
CA PHE A 366 2.11 7.40 30.44
C PHE A 366 2.85 8.18 31.54
N PRO A 367 2.14 8.64 32.59
CA PRO A 367 2.73 9.43 33.66
C PRO A 367 3.81 8.65 34.43
N LYS A 368 4.85 9.34 34.90
CA LYS A 368 5.95 8.70 35.66
C LYS A 368 5.54 8.00 36.97
N HIS A 369 4.34 8.26 37.48
CA HIS A 369 3.81 7.64 38.69
C HIS A 369 2.89 6.45 38.41
N GLU A 370 2.60 6.16 37.13
CA GLU A 370 1.87 4.95 36.72
C GLU A 370 2.83 3.92 36.13
N VAL A 371 2.42 2.64 36.18
CA VAL A 371 3.10 1.54 35.50
C VAL A 371 2.23 1.10 34.33
N LEU A 372 2.84 0.93 33.14
CA LEU A 372 2.14 0.40 31.98
C LEU A 372 1.88 -1.10 32.17
N THR A 373 0.63 -1.52 31.95
CA THR A 373 0.13 -2.89 32.09
C THR A 373 -0.83 -3.18 30.95
N GLU A 374 -1.08 -4.45 30.62
CA GLU A 374 -2.05 -4.81 29.57
C GLU A 374 -3.43 -4.18 29.79
N LYS A 375 -3.86 -3.98 31.05
CA LYS A 375 -5.16 -3.39 31.38
C LYS A 375 -5.26 -1.90 31.10
N ASN A 376 -4.15 -1.16 31.07
CA ASN A 376 -4.15 0.29 30.85
C ASN A 376 -3.45 0.72 29.55
N LYS A 377 -3.00 -0.22 28.72
CA LYS A 377 -2.41 0.07 27.40
C LYS A 377 -3.37 0.86 26.51
N GLU A 378 -4.65 0.51 26.48
CA GLU A 378 -5.63 1.24 25.66
C GLU A 378 -5.77 2.71 26.09
N LYS A 379 -5.73 2.99 27.40
CA LYS A 379 -5.75 4.36 27.95
C LYS A 379 -4.51 5.15 27.50
N TRP A 380 -3.35 4.51 27.52
CA TRP A 380 -2.06 5.16 27.26
C TRP A 380 -1.55 4.98 25.83
N TYR A 381 -2.38 4.45 24.93
CA TYR A 381 -2.07 4.30 23.52
C TYR A 381 -1.94 5.67 22.86
N ALA A 382 -0.72 6.01 22.46
CA ALA A 382 -0.41 7.30 21.87
C ALA A 382 -0.56 7.30 20.35
N GLY A 383 -0.17 6.21 19.70
CA GLY A 383 -0.23 6.06 18.25
C GLY A 383 0.48 4.78 17.79
N SER A 384 0.40 4.50 16.49
CA SER A 384 1.12 3.38 15.88
C SER A 384 1.62 3.70 14.48
N VAL A 385 2.62 2.96 14.04
CA VAL A 385 3.15 2.94 12.65
C VAL A 385 3.40 1.50 12.24
N SER A 386 3.32 1.20 10.95
CA SER A 386 3.57 -0.15 10.46
C SER A 386 4.82 -0.18 9.59
N TRP A 387 5.66 -1.18 9.82
CA TRP A 387 6.69 -1.59 8.88
C TRP A 387 6.12 -2.73 8.05
N PHE A 388 5.96 -2.53 6.76
CA PHE A 388 5.56 -3.58 5.83
C PHE A 388 6.82 -4.12 5.15
N GLY A 389 7.16 -5.38 5.40
CA GLY A 389 8.45 -5.90 4.97
C GLY A 389 8.55 -7.41 4.93
N ILE A 390 9.77 -7.88 4.68
CA ILE A 390 10.04 -9.29 4.36
C ILE A 390 10.11 -10.13 5.64
N ASN A 391 9.52 -11.32 5.61
CA ASN A 391 9.82 -12.36 6.61
C ASN A 391 11.26 -12.89 6.44
N ARG A 392 12.17 -12.45 7.31
CA ARG A 392 13.62 -12.72 7.20
C ARG A 392 14.07 -14.05 7.81
N ILE A 393 13.16 -14.88 8.36
CA ILE A 393 13.50 -16.25 8.76
C ILE A 393 13.67 -17.15 7.54
N GLY A 394 12.83 -16.98 6.52
CA GLY A 394 12.82 -17.82 5.32
C GLY A 394 13.44 -17.16 4.09
N THR A 395 13.64 -15.84 4.12
CA THR A 395 13.99 -15.06 2.92
C THR A 395 15.21 -14.19 3.20
N TYR A 396 16.24 -14.35 2.37
CA TYR A 396 17.42 -13.49 2.42
C TYR A 396 17.12 -12.13 1.79
N CYS A 397 17.55 -11.06 2.48
CA CYS A 397 17.45 -9.69 2.00
C CYS A 397 18.79 -8.99 2.21
N GLU A 398 19.52 -8.69 1.12
CA GLU A 398 20.83 -8.05 1.19
C GLU A 398 20.73 -6.63 1.72
N ARG A 399 19.76 -5.85 1.20
CA ARG A 399 19.50 -4.47 1.62
C ARG A 399 19.23 -4.38 3.12
N CYS A 400 18.35 -5.25 3.64
CA CYS A 400 17.90 -5.23 5.02
C CYS A 400 19.03 -5.39 6.06
N ASN A 401 20.17 -5.95 5.65
CA ASN A 401 21.34 -6.11 6.53
C ASN A 401 22.28 -4.90 6.53
N ARG A 402 22.07 -3.92 5.64
CA ARG A 402 22.98 -2.78 5.42
C ARG A 402 22.34 -1.42 5.60
N VAL A 403 21.01 -1.38 5.61
CA VAL A 403 20.25 -0.13 5.71
C VAL A 403 19.47 -0.02 7.01
N ARG A 404 18.97 1.18 7.25
CA ARG A 404 18.22 1.62 8.41
C ARG A 404 16.97 2.35 7.95
N THR A 405 16.00 2.48 8.84
CA THR A 405 14.77 3.23 8.59
C THR A 405 14.43 4.12 9.78
N ASN A 406 13.73 5.22 9.51
CA ASN A 406 13.00 5.92 10.56
C ASN A 406 11.51 5.62 10.42
N LEU A 407 10.81 5.50 11.55
CA LEU A 407 9.38 5.26 11.60
C LEU A 407 8.70 6.34 12.42
N LYS A 408 7.83 7.12 11.78
CA LYS A 408 7.11 8.22 12.43
C LYS A 408 5.73 7.77 12.91
N ILE A 409 5.46 8.01 14.18
CA ILE A 409 4.20 7.72 14.88
C ILE A 409 3.53 9.05 15.19
N ASP A 410 2.36 9.26 14.60
CA ASP A 410 1.49 10.39 14.92
C ASP A 410 0.85 10.19 16.29
N ILE A 411 1.00 11.18 17.16
CA ILE A 411 0.47 11.20 18.53
C ILE A 411 -0.41 12.43 18.79
N LEU A 412 -0.83 13.15 17.74
CA LEU A 412 -1.55 14.42 17.87
C LEU A 412 -2.84 14.29 18.68
N ASP A 413 -3.67 13.30 18.36
CA ASP A 413 -4.94 13.10 19.05
C ASP A 413 -4.72 12.74 20.52
N PHE A 414 -3.70 11.91 20.81
CA PHE A 414 -3.32 11.59 22.17
C PHE A 414 -2.85 12.83 22.93
N TYR A 415 -1.99 13.64 22.30
CA TYR A 415 -1.46 14.86 22.88
C TYR A 415 -2.58 15.85 23.19
N LYS A 416 -3.49 16.13 22.25
CA LYS A 416 -4.67 16.98 22.46
C LYS A 416 -5.52 16.52 23.65
N GLN A 417 -5.69 15.21 23.82
CA GLN A 417 -6.47 14.63 24.93
C GLN A 417 -5.76 14.72 26.29
N HIS A 418 -4.42 14.68 26.33
CA HIS A 418 -3.66 14.47 27.56
C HIS A 418 -2.69 15.61 27.95
N VAL A 419 -2.49 16.62 27.09
CA VAL A 419 -1.51 17.72 27.31
C VAL A 419 -1.71 18.46 28.63
N SER A 420 -2.95 18.57 29.10
CA SER A 420 -3.27 19.20 30.40
C SER A 420 -2.93 18.33 31.62
N THR A 421 -2.79 17.02 31.44
CA THR A 421 -2.67 16.04 32.54
C THR A 421 -1.27 15.44 32.66
N ILE A 422 -0.49 15.36 31.58
CA ILE A 422 0.83 14.72 31.58
C ILE A 422 1.95 15.77 31.55
N LYS A 423 2.43 16.19 32.73
CA LYS A 423 3.60 17.09 32.84
C LYS A 423 4.95 16.38 32.66
N LYS A 424 5.01 15.08 32.97
CA LYS A 424 6.19 14.21 32.83
C LYS A 424 5.73 12.81 32.45
N TYR A 425 6.30 12.25 31.40
CA TYR A 425 5.95 10.93 30.88
C TYR A 425 7.14 9.98 30.84
N TYR A 426 6.82 8.69 30.73
CA TYR A 426 7.68 7.67 30.15
C TYR A 426 7.15 7.30 28.75
N ILE A 427 8.06 6.89 27.88
CA ILE A 427 7.76 6.34 26.57
C ILE A 427 8.00 4.83 26.63
N TRP A 428 7.06 4.07 26.12
CA TRP A 428 7.23 2.65 25.86
C TRP A 428 6.83 2.33 24.43
N ILE A 429 7.60 1.46 23.78
CA ILE A 429 7.33 0.99 22.43
C ILE A 429 7.34 -0.53 22.42
N GLU A 430 6.40 -1.11 21.68
CA GLU A 430 6.38 -2.55 21.39
C GLU A 430 5.94 -2.80 19.95
N GLY A 431 6.52 -3.83 19.34
CA GLY A 431 6.32 -4.21 17.95
C GLY A 431 5.61 -5.54 17.92
N HIS A 432 4.49 -5.62 17.21
CA HIS A 432 3.69 -6.82 17.08
C HIS A 432 3.91 -7.38 15.67
N GLY A 433 4.75 -8.41 15.59
CA GLY A 433 5.07 -9.11 14.34
C GLY A 433 3.86 -9.81 13.76
N LYS A 434 3.81 -9.93 12.43
CA LYS A 434 2.66 -10.51 11.71
C LYS A 434 2.95 -11.88 11.10
N LEU A 435 4.21 -12.29 10.93
CA LEU A 435 4.58 -13.41 10.07
C LEU A 435 5.34 -14.51 10.81
N ILE A 436 6.08 -14.17 11.86
CA ILE A 436 6.94 -15.07 12.62
C ILE A 436 6.20 -15.54 13.87
N LYS A 437 6.00 -16.85 13.94
CA LYS A 437 5.44 -17.51 15.12
C LYS A 437 6.54 -17.91 16.11
N THR A 438 6.22 -17.82 17.39
CA THR A 438 7.03 -18.39 18.46
C THR A 438 6.71 -19.88 18.64
N ALA A 439 7.42 -20.55 19.55
CA ALA A 439 7.26 -21.98 19.79
C ALA A 439 5.85 -22.37 20.30
N ASP A 440 5.12 -21.44 20.92
CA ASP A 440 3.75 -21.67 21.40
C ASP A 440 2.67 -21.39 20.33
N GLY A 441 3.07 -20.94 19.14
CA GLY A 441 2.18 -20.63 18.01
C GLY A 441 1.66 -19.20 17.97
N SER A 442 1.91 -18.38 19.00
CA SER A 442 1.66 -16.93 18.98
C SER A 442 2.63 -16.19 18.05
N TYR A 443 2.28 -15.00 17.62
CA TYR A 443 3.18 -14.15 16.84
C TYR A 443 4.15 -13.38 17.74
N LYS A 444 5.34 -13.12 17.21
CA LYS A 444 6.43 -12.55 17.99
C LYS A 444 6.15 -11.09 18.37
N ILE A 445 6.27 -10.80 19.66
CA ILE A 445 6.27 -9.43 20.19
C ILE A 445 7.71 -8.99 20.44
N TYR A 446 8.04 -7.79 19.96
CA TYR A 446 9.34 -7.16 20.06
C TYR A 446 9.28 -6.05 21.10
N GLY A 447 10.13 -6.14 22.12
CA GLY A 447 10.25 -5.07 23.11
C GLY A 447 11.01 -3.86 22.54
N MET A 448 10.85 -2.70 23.18
CA MET A 448 11.52 -1.44 22.84
C MET A 448 13.02 -1.61 22.52
N GLY A 449 13.78 -2.32 23.36
CA GLY A 449 15.22 -2.55 23.13
C GLY A 449 15.54 -3.39 21.89
N GLN A 450 14.65 -4.31 21.49
CA GLN A 450 14.83 -5.11 20.27
C GLN A 450 14.49 -4.32 19.00
N ILE A 451 13.57 -3.36 19.09
CA ILE A 451 13.19 -2.47 18.00
C ILE A 451 14.26 -1.41 17.79
N LEU A 452 14.61 -0.69 18.86
CA LEU A 452 15.58 0.38 18.80
C LEU A 452 16.96 -0.14 18.45
N LYS A 453 17.42 -1.22 19.11
CA LYS A 453 18.81 -1.70 19.08
C LYS A 453 19.78 -0.55 19.35
N ASP A 454 20.32 0.06 18.30
CA ASP A 454 21.25 1.17 18.36
C ASP A 454 20.72 2.45 17.69
N GLY A 455 19.45 2.46 17.29
CA GLY A 455 18.68 3.66 16.92
C GLY A 455 18.28 4.48 18.14
N ASP A 456 17.49 5.53 17.90
CA ASP A 456 17.09 6.50 18.93
C ASP A 456 15.59 6.85 18.83
N ILE A 457 15.08 7.63 19.78
CA ILE A 457 13.73 8.17 19.76
C ILE A 457 13.79 9.70 19.79
N TYR A 458 13.14 10.31 18.81
CA TYR A 458 12.87 11.72 18.79
C TYR A 458 11.40 11.98 19.10
N ILE A 459 11.11 13.03 19.86
CA ILE A 459 9.73 13.45 20.17
C ILE A 459 9.58 14.94 19.91
N THR A 460 8.48 15.30 19.25
CA THR A 460 8.06 16.68 19.02
C THR A 460 6.58 16.80 19.39
N VAL A 461 6.23 17.84 20.15
CA VAL A 461 4.90 18.08 20.73
C VAL A 461 4.60 19.57 20.83
#